data_AF-A0A1L8UXV6-F1
#
_entry.id   AF-A0A1L8UXV6-F1
#
_cell.length_a   1.000
_cell.length_b   1.000
_cell.length_c   1.000
_cell.angle_alpha   90.00
_cell.angle_beta   90.00
_cell.angle_gamma   90.00
#
_symmetry.space_group_name_H-M   'P 1'
#
loop_
_entity.id
_entity.type
_entity.pdbx_description
1 polymer ?
#
loop_
_entity_poly.entity_id
_entity_poly.type
_entity_poly.pdbx_seq_one_letter_code
_entity_poly.pdbx_strand_id
1 'polypeptide(L)' 'MSKKNKDIEVRTEEIKKTIKGNTYDVTQLFIGKKMIGEILAYGPKEFEIFLGEEDFGKEKSLENAIETVIRHWNLHE' A
#
# COMPACT_ATOMS: atom_id res chain seq x y z
N MET A 1 18.12 -26.03 -5.50
CA MET A 1 17.92 -25.44 -4.17
C MET A 1 16.47 -25.02 -4.07
N SER A 2 15.64 -25.75 -3.34
CA SER A 2 14.24 -25.36 -3.12
C SER A 2 14.24 -24.01 -2.40
N LYS A 3 13.78 -22.94 -3.07
CA LYS A 3 13.44 -21.68 -2.39
C LYS A 3 12.40 -22.05 -1.34
N LYS A 4 12.83 -22.11 -0.07
CA LYS A 4 11.91 -22.32 1.05
C LYS A 4 10.95 -21.13 1.01
N ASN A 5 9.65 -21.38 0.83
CA ASN A 5 8.65 -20.33 0.93
C ASN A 5 8.80 -19.73 2.33
N LYS A 6 9.22 -18.47 2.38
CA LYS A 6 9.32 -17.73 3.63
C LYS A 6 7.98 -17.04 3.80
N ASP A 7 7.33 -17.29 4.93
CA ASP A 7 6.14 -16.54 5.28
C ASP A 7 6.55 -15.08 5.50
N ILE A 8 5.84 -14.16 4.84
CA ILE A 8 6.05 -12.73 4.93
C ILE A 8 4.84 -12.15 5.66
N GLU A 9 5.09 -11.56 6.82
CA GLU A 9 4.08 -10.80 7.55
C GLU A 9 3.99 -9.39 6.97
N VAL A 10 2.79 -8.99 6.57
CA VAL A 10 2.48 -7.64 6.12
C VAL A 10 1.67 -6.97 7.22
N ARG A 11 2.15 -5.83 7.71
CA ARG A 11 1.45 -5.00 8.69
C ARG A 11 0.82 -3.81 8.00
N THR A 12 -0.42 -3.48 8.38
CA THR A 12 -1.09 -2.25 7.97
C THR A 12 -1.17 -1.26 9.15
N GLU A 13 -1.04 0.02 8.84
CA GLU A 13 -1.27 1.11 9.79
C GLU A 13 -2.13 2.18 9.14
N GLU A 14 -3.18 2.62 9.83
CA GLU A 14 -4.04 3.71 9.38
C GLU A 14 -3.56 5.04 9.97
N ILE A 15 -3.33 6.01 9.09
CA ILE A 15 -2.96 7.37 9.47
C ILE A 15 -3.86 8.37 8.74
N LYS A 16 -3.91 9.59 9.27
CA LYS A 16 -4.56 10.71 8.59
C LYS A 16 -3.49 11.62 8.00
N LYS A 17 -3.59 11.91 6.71
CA LYS A 17 -2.73 12.90 6.03
C LYS A 17 -3.54 14.08 5.57
N THR A 18 -3.06 15.29 5.82
CA THR A 18 -3.64 16.51 5.26
C THR A 18 -2.90 16.88 3.97
N ILE A 19 -3.60 16.81 2.83
CA ILE A 19 -3.08 17.17 1.51
C ILE A 19 -3.92 18.31 0.95
N LYS A 20 -3.27 19.43 0.63
CA LYS A 20 -3.92 20.64 0.07
C LYS A 20 -5.15 21.11 0.89
N GLY A 21 -5.10 20.94 2.21
CA GLY A 21 -6.17 21.34 3.13
C GLY A 21 -7.27 20.29 3.37
N ASN A 22 -7.27 19.18 2.62
CA ASN A 22 -8.18 18.06 2.84
C ASN A 22 -7.49 16.97 3.66
N THR A 23 -8.21 16.36 4.59
CA THR A 23 -7.70 15.23 5.37
C THR A 23 -8.18 13.92 4.77
N TYR A 24 -7.24 13.04 4.47
CA TYR A 24 -7.47 11.73 3.89
C TYR A 24 -7.05 10.64 4.87
N ASP A 25 -7.83 9.56 4.90
CA ASP A 25 -7.42 8.32 5.56
C ASP A 25 -6.45 7.58 4.62
N VAL A 26 -5.27 7.23 5.15
CA VAL A 26 -4.19 6.59 4.42
C VAL A 26 -3.81 5.31 5.14
N THR A 27 -3.81 4.20 4.41
CA THR A 27 -3.33 2.91 4.88
C THR A 27 -1.89 2.71 4.43
N GLN A 28 -0.96 2.62 5.38
CA GLN A 28 0.44 2.32 5.12
C GLN A 28 0.70 0.82 5.25
N LEU A 29 1.47 0.25 4.33
CA LEU A 29 1.83 -1.16 4.33
C LEU A 29 3.30 -1.33 4.67
N PHE A 30 3.61 -2.28 5.55
CA PHE A 30 4.96 -2.58 5.99
C PHE A 30 5.27 -4.06 5.91
N ILE A 31 6.51 -4.38 5.53
CA ILE A 31 7.13 -5.68 5.75
C ILE A 31 8.29 -5.47 6.73
N GLY A 32 8.14 -6.02 7.94
CA GLY A 32 9.06 -5.74 9.05
C GLY A 32 9.07 -4.25 9.40
N LYS A 33 10.18 -3.56 9.10
CA LYS A 33 10.34 -2.11 9.34
C LYS A 33 10.27 -1.28 8.05
N LYS A 34 10.20 -1.92 6.88
CA LYS A 34 10.23 -1.24 5.59
C LYS A 34 8.80 -0.95 5.16
N MET A 35 8.50 0.32 4.88
CA MET A 35 7.26 0.71 4.22
C MET A 35 7.36 0.29 2.76
N ILE A 36 6.34 -0.43 2.28
CA ILE A 36 6.30 -0.97 0.92
C ILE A 36 5.27 -0.25 0.03
N GLY A 37 4.39 0.56 0.63
CA GLY A 37 3.45 1.39 -0.09
C GLY A 37 2.47 2.08 0.85
N GLU A 38 1.74 3.04 0.30
CA GLU A 38 0.67 3.75 0.96
C GLU A 38 -0.57 3.74 0.06
N ILE A 39 -1.76 3.69 0.67
CA ILE A 39 -3.04 3.67 -0.04
C ILE A 39 -3.89 4.79 0.52
N LEU A 40 -4.20 5.77 -0.30
CA LEU A 40 -5.04 6.90 0.04
C LEU A 40 -6.50 6.62 -0.35
N ALA A 41 -7.41 6.71 0.61
CA ALA A 41 -8.85 6.65 0.35
C ALA A 41 -9.32 8.01 -0.18
N TYR A 42 -9.38 8.16 -1.50
CA TYR A 42 -9.68 9.44 -2.16
C TYR A 42 -11.18 9.71 -2.25
N GLY A 43 -11.98 8.65 -2.39
CA GLY A 43 -13.42 8.74 -2.52
C GLY A 43 -14.11 7.38 -2.46
N PRO A 44 -15.43 7.33 -2.71
CA PRO A 44 -16.18 6.08 -2.69
C PRO A 44 -15.63 5.11 -3.74
N LYS A 45 -14.97 4.04 -3.28
CA LYS A 45 -14.34 3.01 -4.15
C LYS A 45 -13.21 3.56 -5.02
N GLU A 46 -12.50 4.59 -4.55
CA GLU A 46 -11.30 5.10 -5.22
C GLU A 46 -10.14 5.10 -4.22
N PHE A 47 -9.25 4.13 -4.39
CA PHE A 47 -8.07 3.92 -3.55
C PHE A 47 -6.83 4.16 -4.39
N GLU A 48 -6.15 5.26 -4.14
CA GLU A 48 -4.95 5.68 -4.86
C GLU A 48 -3.72 5.09 -4.17
N ILE A 49 -2.80 4.52 -4.95
CA ILE A 49 -1.65 3.77 -4.46
C ILE A 49 -0.40 4.61 -4.69
N PHE A 50 0.41 4.75 -3.65
CA PHE A 50 1.70 5.42 -3.69
C PHE A 50 2.80 4.44 -3.30
N LEU A 51 3.89 4.44 -4.07
CA LEU A 51 5.11 3.71 -3.76
C LEU A 51 6.22 4.72 -3.48
N GLY A 52 6.33 5.15 -2.23
CA GLY A 52 7.14 6.30 -1.87
C GLY A 52 6.45 7.61 -2.26
N GLU A 53 7.12 8.44 -3.06
CA GLU A 53 6.55 9.72 -3.54
C GLU A 53 5.85 9.58 -4.90
N GLU A 54 5.92 8.42 -5.54
CA GLU A 54 5.34 8.17 -6.87
C GLU A 54 3.92 7.63 -6.77
N ASP A 55 3.01 8.23 -7.55
CA ASP A 55 1.69 7.66 -7.85
C ASP A 55 1.89 6.42 -8.74
N PHE A 56 1.41 5.29 -8.24
CA PHE A 56 1.48 4.01 -8.94
C PHE A 56 0.19 3.67 -9.69
N GLY A 57 -0.94 4.26 -9.30
CA GLY A 57 -2.25 4.01 -9.88
C GLY A 57 -3.35 3.92 -8.83
N LYS A 58 -4.50 3.38 -9.24
CA LYS A 58 -5.70 3.34 -8.39
C LYS A 58 -6.51 2.07 -8.55
N GLU A 59 -7.18 1.69 -7.48
CA GLU A 59 -8.00 0.50 -7.36
C GLU A 59 -9.39 0.80 -6.83
N LYS A 60 -10.31 -0.15 -7.06
CA LYS A 60 -11.74 -0.01 -6.71
C LYS A 60 -12.08 -0.47 -5.29
N SER A 61 -11.15 -1.15 -4.63
CA SER A 61 -11.27 -1.62 -3.25
C SER A 61 -9.92 -1.55 -2.55
N LEU A 62 -9.96 -1.45 -1.22
CA LEU A 62 -8.75 -1.45 -0.40
C LEU A 62 -7.99 -2.78 -0.55
N GLU A 63 -8.71 -3.89 -0.62
CA GLU A 63 -8.13 -5.23 -0.77
C GLU A 63 -7.34 -5.35 -2.08
N ASN A 64 -7.90 -4.85 -3.20
CA ASN A 64 -7.20 -4.85 -4.48
C ASN A 64 -5.95 -3.96 -4.42
N ALA A 65 -6.05 -2.79 -3.79
CA ALA A 65 -4.92 -1.89 -3.63
C ALA A 65 -3.79 -2.54 -2.82
N ILE A 66 -4.12 -3.19 -1.69
CA ILE A 66 -3.18 -3.96 -0.86
C ILE A 66 -2.52 -5.07 -1.69
N GLU A 67 -3.32 -5.84 -2.42
CA GLU A 67 -2.82 -6.93 -3.27
C GLU A 67 -1.85 -6.39 -4.33
N THR A 68 -2.17 -5.28 -4.98
CA THR A 68 -1.32 -4.63 -5.98
C THR A 68 0.02 -4.21 -5.39
N VAL A 69 0.05 -3.60 -4.20
CA VAL A 69 1.29 -3.23 -3.51
C VAL A 69 2.14 -4.46 -3.19
N ILE A 70 1.54 -5.52 -2.62
CA ILE A 70 2.26 -6.75 -2.27
C ILE A 70 2.80 -7.46 -3.53
N ARG A 71 2.02 -7.50 -4.62
CA ARG A 71 2.46 -8.06 -5.90
C ARG A 71 3.65 -7.30 -6.46
N HIS A 72 3.59 -5.97 -6.45
CA HIS A 72 4.69 -5.13 -6.91
C HIS A 72 5.96 -5.39 -6.07
N TRP A 73 5.84 -5.38 -4.75
CA TRP A 73 6.95 -5.68 -3.85
C TRP A 73 7.62 -7.02 -4.13
N ASN A 74 6.83 -8.09 -4.28
CA ASN A 74 7.35 -9.44 -4.53
C ASN A 74 8.03 -9.61 -5.91
N LEU A 75 7.77 -8.71 -6.87
CA LEU A 75 8.37 -8.76 -8.21
C LEU A 75 9.68 -7.96 -8.31
N HIS A 76 9.87 -6.98 -7.42
CA HIS A 76 10.95 -6.00 -7.52
C HIS A 76 12.00 -6.07 -6.38
N GLU A 77 11.80 -6.92 -5.37
CA GLU A 77 12.85 -7.35 -4.40
C GLU A 77 13.39 -8.74 -4.69
#